data_AF-A0AAN4R227-F1
#
_entry.id   AF-A0AAN4R227-F1
#
_cell.length_a   1.000
_cell.length_b   1.000
_cell.length_c   1.000
_cell.angle_alpha   90.00
_cell.angle_beta   90.00
_cell.angle_gamma   90.00
#
_symmetry.space_group_name_H-M   'P 1'
#
loop_
_entity.id
_entity.type
_entity.pdbx_description
1 polymer ?
#
loop_
_entity_poly.entity_id
_entity_poly.type
_entity_poly.pdbx_seq_one_letter_code
_entity_poly.pdbx_strand_id
1 'polypeptide(L)'
;MARAWLTDRVILSLSGRDRVSFLQGLVSNDVNAASDEALIWAGYLTPQGRYLSDFFLWHESERLLLDVPADHADFLISRLMRFRLRADVALERTALSVEALWDDTPHEGARRDPRHPDAGWRRVTEGSDTADQADLTAYHAHRLSLGLPDAQDCESEKTLLIEANFDWLHGISFTKGCYMGQELTARTHYRGLVKKRLVPVQGDGPLPPCGTILMAEGREIGQMRSSLGQHGLAFLRREVWTTPVHHEGVTLTPIIPDWFQDEAS
;
A
#
# COMPACT_ATOMS: atom_id res chain seq x y z
N MET A 1 24.29 -2.96 -4.26
CA MET A 1 23.00 -3.28 -4.89
C MET A 1 21.94 -2.99 -3.85
N ALA A 2 20.99 -2.11 -4.13
CA ALA A 2 20.02 -1.70 -3.14
C ALA A 2 18.86 -2.70 -3.15
N ARG A 3 18.83 -3.59 -2.15
CA ARG A 3 17.88 -4.70 -2.06
C ARG A 3 17.57 -5.03 -0.61
N ALA A 4 16.43 -5.66 -0.37
CA ALA A 4 16.03 -6.17 0.94
C ALA A 4 15.07 -7.35 0.82
N TRP A 5 15.26 -8.36 1.66
CA TRP A 5 14.21 -9.33 1.97
C TRP A 5 13.17 -8.68 2.87
N LEU A 6 11.90 -8.68 2.46
CA LEU A 6 10.83 -8.03 3.22
C LEU A 6 10.26 -9.01 4.25
N THR A 7 10.92 -9.13 5.41
CA THR A 7 10.51 -10.09 6.46
C THR A 7 9.21 -9.71 7.17
N ASP A 8 8.77 -8.47 7.00
CA ASP A 8 7.46 -7.97 7.42
C ASP A 8 6.34 -8.32 6.44
N ARG A 9 6.65 -9.08 5.37
CA ARG A 9 5.70 -9.55 4.37
C ARG A 9 5.78 -11.07 4.19
N VAL A 10 4.67 -11.66 3.75
CA VAL A 10 4.58 -13.09 3.45
C VAL A 10 3.81 -13.32 2.16
N ILE A 11 4.05 -14.46 1.52
CA ILE A 11 3.36 -14.85 0.30
C ILE A 11 2.24 -15.84 0.61
N LEU A 12 1.01 -15.46 0.26
CA LEU A 12 -0.14 -16.36 0.20
C LEU A 12 -0.35 -16.84 -1.23
N SER A 13 -0.74 -18.11 -1.41
CA SER A 13 -1.12 -18.69 -2.69
C SER A 13 -2.63 -18.89 -2.75
N LEU A 14 -3.30 -18.21 -3.68
CA LEU A 14 -4.69 -18.45 -4.05
C LEU A 14 -4.75 -19.35 -5.29
N SER A 15 -5.10 -20.62 -5.11
CA SER A 15 -5.21 -21.60 -6.19
C SER A 15 -6.67 -21.96 -6.48
N GLY A 16 -6.91 -22.78 -7.51
CA GLY A 16 -8.22 -23.27 -7.91
C GLY A 16 -8.76 -22.59 -9.17
N ARG A 17 -9.76 -23.20 -9.80
CA ARG A 17 -10.29 -22.77 -11.11
C ARG A 17 -10.98 -21.40 -11.07
N ASP A 18 -11.57 -21.04 -9.93
CA ASP A 18 -12.34 -19.81 -9.78
C ASP A 18 -11.52 -18.64 -9.22
N ARG A 19 -10.21 -18.83 -8.94
CA ARG A 19 -9.35 -17.89 -8.20
C ARG A 19 -9.39 -16.44 -8.69
N VAL A 20 -9.35 -16.24 -10.01
CA VAL A 20 -9.35 -14.90 -10.63
C VAL A 20 -10.72 -14.25 -10.43
N SER A 21 -11.79 -14.91 -10.86
CA SER A 21 -13.16 -14.40 -10.71
C SER A 21 -13.57 -14.18 -9.25
N PHE A 22 -13.10 -15.06 -8.36
CA PHE A 22 -13.34 -14.98 -6.93
C PHE A 22 -12.73 -13.71 -6.33
N LEU A 23 -11.44 -13.45 -6.61
CA LEU A 23 -10.76 -12.29 -6.08
C LEU A 23 -11.20 -10.99 -6.77
N GLN A 24 -11.57 -11.07 -8.06
CA GLN A 24 -12.01 -9.91 -8.85
C GLN A 24 -13.15 -9.13 -8.21
N GLY A 25 -14.10 -9.80 -7.54
CA GLY A 25 -15.21 -9.14 -6.84
C GLY A 25 -14.88 -8.62 -5.43
N LEU A 26 -13.68 -8.89 -4.91
CA LEU A 26 -13.32 -8.65 -3.51
C LEU A 26 -12.27 -7.55 -3.31
N VAL A 27 -11.58 -7.11 -4.36
CA VAL A 27 -10.46 -6.16 -4.27
C VAL A 27 -10.64 -4.95 -5.16
N SER A 28 -9.98 -3.84 -4.81
CA SER A 28 -10.14 -2.54 -5.48
C SER A 28 -9.55 -2.44 -6.88
N ASN A 29 -8.63 -3.33 -7.27
CA ASN A 29 -7.95 -3.29 -8.57
C ASN A 29 -8.34 -4.47 -9.47
N ASP A 30 -8.09 -4.35 -10.78
CA ASP A 30 -8.42 -5.37 -11.76
C ASP A 30 -7.42 -6.54 -11.69
N VAL A 31 -7.86 -7.68 -11.19
CA VAL A 31 -7.04 -8.90 -11.08
C VAL A 31 -6.58 -9.38 -12.46
N ASN A 32 -7.35 -9.11 -13.52
CA ASN A 32 -6.98 -9.49 -14.88
C ASN A 32 -5.86 -8.61 -15.47
N ALA A 33 -5.52 -7.49 -14.83
CA ALA A 33 -4.40 -6.66 -15.26
C ALA A 33 -3.05 -7.22 -14.78
N ALA A 34 -3.04 -8.15 -13.83
CA ALA A 34 -1.84 -8.92 -13.50
C ALA A 34 -1.58 -9.98 -14.57
N SER A 35 -0.35 -10.06 -15.06
CA SER A 35 0.09 -10.98 -16.12
C SER A 35 1.44 -11.58 -15.75
N ASP A 36 2.18 -12.25 -16.65
CA ASP A 36 3.55 -12.69 -16.34
C ASP A 36 4.55 -11.52 -16.20
N GLU A 37 4.21 -10.35 -16.74
CA GLU A 37 5.07 -9.16 -16.79
C GLU A 37 4.60 -8.04 -15.85
N ALA A 38 3.30 -8.01 -15.53
CA ALA A 38 2.69 -6.95 -14.74
C ALA A 38 2.37 -7.41 -13.32
N LEU A 39 2.70 -6.54 -12.37
CA LEU A 39 2.26 -6.64 -10.98
C LEU A 39 1.13 -5.64 -10.77
N ILE A 40 0.12 -6.01 -9.97
CA ILE A 40 -0.89 -5.05 -9.50
C ILE A 40 -0.79 -4.91 -7.99
N TRP A 41 -1.19 -3.75 -7.49
CA TRP A 41 -1.39 -3.49 -6.07
C TRP A 41 -2.89 -3.25 -5.84
N ALA A 42 -3.45 -3.79 -4.77
CA ALA A 42 -4.88 -3.70 -4.51
C ALA A 42 -5.20 -3.63 -3.03
N GLY A 43 -6.26 -2.90 -2.69
CA GLY A 43 -6.85 -2.87 -1.36
C GLY A 43 -7.97 -3.90 -1.21
N TYR A 44 -8.05 -4.50 -0.02
CA TYR A 44 -9.17 -5.28 0.48
C TYR A 44 -9.94 -4.44 1.51
N LEU A 45 -11.26 -4.33 1.34
CA LEU A 45 -12.08 -3.35 2.04
C LEU A 45 -13.20 -3.98 2.86
N THR A 46 -13.71 -3.19 3.81
CA THR A 46 -15.04 -3.43 4.37
C THR A 46 -16.11 -3.21 3.29
N PRO A 47 -17.33 -3.76 3.47
CA PRO A 47 -18.47 -3.42 2.62
C PRO A 47 -18.80 -1.92 2.59
N GLN A 48 -18.40 -1.16 3.62
CA GLN A 48 -18.55 0.30 3.69
C GLN A 48 -17.45 1.06 2.94
N GLY A 49 -16.48 0.37 2.32
CA GLY A 49 -15.39 0.98 1.56
C GLY A 49 -14.26 1.52 2.43
N ARG A 50 -14.02 0.92 3.60
CA ARG A 50 -12.90 1.26 4.50
C ARG A 50 -11.78 0.23 4.36
N TYR A 51 -10.54 0.69 4.46
CA TYR A 51 -9.34 -0.15 4.37
C TYR A 51 -9.36 -1.29 5.40
N LEU A 52 -8.97 -2.51 5.00
CA LEU A 52 -8.69 -3.63 5.89
C LEU A 52 -7.27 -4.17 5.71
N SER A 53 -6.81 -4.29 4.47
CA SER A 53 -5.44 -4.65 4.10
C SER A 53 -5.20 -4.25 2.64
N ASP A 54 -3.96 -4.32 2.21
CA ASP A 54 -3.53 -4.28 0.81
C ASP A 54 -2.57 -5.43 0.51
N PHE A 55 -2.28 -5.63 -0.78
CA PHE A 55 -1.27 -6.57 -1.25
C PHE A 55 -0.89 -6.35 -2.70
N PHE A 56 0.28 -6.83 -3.07
CA PHE A 56 0.66 -7.00 -4.47
C PHE A 56 0.25 -8.38 -4.96
N LEU A 57 -0.09 -8.49 -6.24
CA LEU A 57 -0.61 -9.73 -6.82
C LEU A 57 0.17 -10.12 -8.08
N TRP A 58 0.81 -11.28 -8.02
CA TRP A 58 1.34 -11.98 -9.19
C TRP A 58 0.27 -12.92 -9.74
N HIS A 59 0.16 -12.92 -11.05
CA HIS A 59 -0.58 -13.92 -11.78
C HIS A 59 0.38 -14.99 -12.29
N GLU A 60 0.12 -16.25 -11.95
CA GLU A 60 0.77 -17.43 -12.52
C GLU A 60 -0.29 -18.34 -13.16
N SER A 61 0.13 -19.30 -13.98
CA SER A 61 -0.77 -20.18 -14.74
C SER A 61 -1.78 -20.95 -13.88
N GLU A 62 -1.38 -21.39 -12.68
CA GLU A 62 -2.18 -22.26 -11.81
C GLU A 62 -2.65 -21.59 -10.50
N ARG A 63 -2.10 -20.43 -10.14
CA ARG A 63 -2.36 -19.74 -8.88
C ARG A 63 -2.14 -18.23 -8.99
N LEU A 64 -2.64 -17.49 -8.02
CA LEU A 64 -2.25 -16.11 -7.76
C LEU A 64 -1.37 -16.09 -6.51
N LEU A 65 -0.29 -15.33 -6.52
CA LEU A 65 0.52 -15.08 -5.34
C LEU A 65 0.23 -13.68 -4.80
N LEU A 66 -0.10 -13.60 -3.51
CA LEU A 66 -0.44 -12.36 -2.83
C LEU A 66 0.70 -12.05 -1.85
N ASP A 67 1.43 -10.97 -2.11
CA ASP A 67 2.41 -10.38 -1.20
C ASP A 67 1.70 -9.48 -0.20
N VAL A 68 1.49 -10.01 1.01
CA VAL A 68 0.68 -9.39 2.07
C VAL A 68 1.56 -9.01 3.27
N PRO A 69 1.16 -8.01 4.08
CA PRO A 69 1.77 -7.79 5.40
C PRO A 69 1.68 -9.06 6.26
N ALA A 70 2.78 -9.42 6.92
CA ALA A 70 2.88 -10.69 7.66
C ALA A 70 1.84 -10.80 8.78
N ASP A 71 1.54 -9.68 9.45
CA ASP A 71 0.54 -9.56 10.52
C ASP A 71 -0.91 -9.55 10.01
N HIS A 72 -1.12 -9.30 8.71
CA HIS A 72 -2.44 -9.34 8.08
C HIS A 72 -2.79 -10.72 7.47
N ALA A 73 -1.83 -11.62 7.35
CA ALA A 73 -1.97 -12.88 6.60
C ALA A 73 -3.13 -13.77 7.09
N ASP A 74 -3.18 -14.11 8.38
CA ASP A 74 -4.23 -15.01 8.92
C ASP A 74 -5.62 -14.35 8.88
N PHE A 75 -5.65 -13.03 9.09
CA PHE A 75 -6.86 -12.23 8.94
C PHE A 75 -7.37 -12.32 7.49
N LEU A 76 -6.52 -12.09 6.49
CA LEU A 76 -6.90 -12.16 5.08
C LEU A 76 -7.36 -13.56 4.67
N ILE A 77 -6.65 -14.62 5.08
CA ILE A 77 -7.06 -16.01 4.83
C ILE A 77 -8.48 -16.25 5.36
N SER A 78 -8.70 -15.94 6.64
CA SER A 78 -10.00 -16.12 7.29
C SER A 78 -11.09 -15.29 6.61
N ARG A 79 -10.83 -14.02 6.31
CA ARG A 79 -11.81 -13.10 5.71
C ARG A 79 -12.19 -13.50 4.29
N LEU A 80 -11.21 -13.75 3.42
CA LEU A 80 -11.46 -14.12 2.03
C LEU A 80 -12.17 -15.48 1.96
N MET A 81 -11.74 -16.49 2.73
CA MET A 81 -12.34 -17.82 2.68
C MET A 81 -13.80 -17.89 3.14
N ARG A 82 -14.32 -16.88 3.86
CA ARG A 82 -15.77 -16.78 4.11
C ARG A 82 -16.60 -16.53 2.86
N PHE A 83 -16.01 -15.93 1.82
CA PHE A 83 -16.67 -15.69 0.54
C PHE A 83 -16.58 -16.88 -0.42
N ARG A 84 -15.88 -17.96 -0.04
CA ARG A 84 -15.60 -19.12 -0.91
C ARG A 84 -16.85 -19.89 -1.35
N LEU A 85 -18.03 -19.70 -0.78
CA LEU A 85 -19.20 -20.58 -0.98
C LEU A 85 -19.37 -21.05 -2.44
N ARG A 86 -19.10 -22.33 -2.70
CA ARG A 86 -19.11 -23.03 -4.01
C ARG A 86 -18.01 -22.66 -5.02
N ALA A 87 -17.19 -21.66 -4.74
CA ALA A 87 -15.98 -21.37 -5.51
C ALA A 87 -14.90 -22.43 -5.25
N ASP A 88 -14.34 -22.93 -6.34
CA ASP A 88 -13.18 -23.80 -6.37
C ASP A 88 -11.91 -22.97 -6.17
N VAL A 89 -11.64 -22.64 -4.90
CA VAL A 89 -10.45 -21.90 -4.47
C VAL A 89 -9.85 -22.45 -3.17
N ALA A 90 -8.53 -22.35 -3.02
CA ALA A 90 -7.83 -22.55 -1.76
C ALA A 90 -6.84 -21.39 -1.53
N LEU A 91 -6.68 -20.97 -0.28
CA LEU A 91 -5.82 -19.84 0.09
C LEU A 91 -4.94 -20.22 1.28
N GLU A 92 -3.63 -20.28 1.06
CA GLU A 92 -2.67 -20.85 2.01
C GLU A 92 -1.38 -20.03 2.06
N ARG A 93 -0.69 -20.06 3.21
CA ARG A 93 0.68 -19.51 3.32
C ARG A 93 1.65 -20.39 2.53
N THR A 94 2.67 -19.77 1.93
CA THR A 94 3.73 -20.48 1.21
C THR A 94 5.08 -20.35 1.93
N ALA A 95 6.08 -21.10 1.47
CA ALA A 95 7.48 -20.92 1.88
C ALA A 95 8.23 -19.86 1.05
N LEU A 96 7.54 -19.20 0.11
CA LEU A 96 8.14 -18.17 -0.72
C LEU A 96 8.34 -16.89 0.09
N SER A 97 9.35 -16.12 -0.29
CA SER A 97 9.65 -14.80 0.25
C SER A 97 9.65 -13.77 -0.87
N VAL A 98 9.52 -12.51 -0.48
CA VAL A 98 9.61 -11.37 -1.39
C VAL A 98 10.88 -10.57 -1.12
N GLU A 99 11.57 -10.25 -2.20
CA GLU A 99 12.72 -9.34 -2.23
C GLU A 99 12.29 -8.05 -2.96
N ALA A 100 12.61 -6.90 -2.38
CA ALA A 100 12.57 -5.63 -3.07
C ALA A 100 13.97 -5.30 -3.62
N LEU A 101 14.05 -4.82 -4.86
CA LEU A 101 15.28 -4.37 -5.51
C LEU A 101 15.02 -2.99 -6.12
N TRP A 102 15.72 -1.95 -5.67
CA TRP A 102 15.47 -0.57 -6.10
C TRP A 102 16.71 0.08 -6.71
N ASP A 103 17.41 -0.70 -7.53
CA ASP A 103 18.34 -0.18 -8.53
C ASP A 103 17.65 0.00 -9.89
N ASP A 104 18.37 0.62 -10.83
CA ASP A 104 17.85 0.95 -12.17
C ASP A 104 17.80 -0.25 -13.13
N THR A 105 18.17 -1.46 -12.68
CA THR A 105 18.33 -2.62 -13.56
C THR A 105 17.15 -3.58 -13.47
N PRO A 106 16.63 -4.11 -14.61
CA PRO A 106 15.69 -5.21 -14.58
C PRO A 106 16.32 -6.48 -14.01
N HIS A 107 15.56 -7.19 -13.16
CA HIS A 107 15.99 -8.44 -12.53
C HIS A 107 15.17 -9.62 -13.05
N GLU A 108 15.84 -10.74 -13.30
CA GLU A 108 15.16 -11.98 -13.69
C GLU A 108 14.15 -12.41 -12.62
N GLY A 109 12.94 -12.75 -13.06
CA GLY A 109 11.82 -13.13 -12.20
C GLY A 109 11.21 -11.98 -11.38
N ALA A 110 11.70 -10.75 -11.53
CA ALA A 110 11.14 -9.59 -10.84
C ALA A 110 10.15 -8.84 -11.73
N ARG A 111 9.19 -8.17 -11.09
CA ARG A 111 8.24 -7.27 -11.74
C ARG A 111 8.35 -5.89 -11.14
N ARG A 112 8.16 -4.86 -11.96
CA ARG A 112 8.22 -3.46 -11.51
C ARG A 112 7.12 -3.22 -10.47
N ASP A 113 7.45 -2.54 -9.37
CA ASP A 113 6.45 -2.13 -8.39
C ASP A 113 5.49 -1.13 -9.06
N PRO A 114 4.18 -1.42 -9.09
CA PRO A 114 3.23 -0.64 -9.89
C PRO A 114 2.96 0.74 -9.31
N ARG A 115 3.35 1.02 -8.07
CA ARG A 115 3.05 2.29 -7.40
C ARG A 115 3.87 3.44 -7.97
N HIS A 116 5.15 3.20 -8.25
CA HIS A 116 6.05 4.22 -8.79
C HIS A 116 7.27 3.58 -9.46
N PRO A 117 7.79 4.11 -10.58
CA PRO A 117 8.98 3.57 -11.20
C PRO A 117 10.20 3.49 -10.27
N ASP A 118 10.45 4.53 -9.49
CA ASP A 118 11.61 4.56 -8.59
C ASP A 118 11.44 3.64 -7.36
N ALA A 119 10.25 3.09 -7.13
CA ALA A 119 10.06 2.04 -6.13
C ALA A 119 10.82 0.75 -6.49
N GLY A 120 11.22 0.60 -7.75
CA GLY A 120 12.03 -0.50 -8.23
C GLY A 120 11.21 -1.73 -8.61
N TRP A 121 11.67 -2.88 -8.14
CA TRP A 121 11.24 -4.21 -8.54
C TRP A 121 10.93 -5.07 -7.33
N ARG A 122 9.97 -5.98 -7.49
CA ARG A 122 9.65 -7.04 -6.53
C ARG A 122 9.87 -8.39 -7.15
N ARG A 123 10.53 -9.29 -6.42
CA ARG A 123 10.73 -10.68 -6.83
C ARG A 123 10.18 -11.61 -5.77
N VAL A 124 9.38 -12.59 -6.19
CA VAL A 124 8.95 -13.70 -5.34
C VAL A 124 9.78 -14.93 -5.70
N THR A 125 10.42 -15.54 -4.71
CA THR A 125 11.26 -16.72 -4.89
C THR A 125 11.33 -17.50 -3.58
N GLU A 126 11.86 -18.73 -3.62
CA GLU A 126 12.26 -19.41 -2.40
C GLU A 126 13.31 -18.57 -1.67
N GLY A 127 12.97 -18.18 -0.43
CA GLY A 127 13.76 -17.25 0.36
C GLY A 127 14.95 -17.90 1.04
N SER A 128 15.82 -17.03 1.56
CA SER A 128 16.98 -17.37 2.37
C SER A 128 16.80 -16.77 3.77
N ASP A 129 17.16 -17.53 4.81
CA ASP A 129 17.11 -17.10 6.22
C ASP A 129 18.02 -15.89 6.57
N THR A 130 18.77 -15.35 5.63
CA THR A 130 19.67 -14.20 5.86
C THR A 130 18.98 -12.88 5.53
N ALA A 131 17.95 -12.55 6.30
CA ALA A 131 17.38 -11.21 6.29
C ALA A 131 18.25 -10.27 7.13
N ASP A 132 18.80 -9.22 6.50
CA ASP A 132 19.48 -8.14 7.21
C ASP A 132 18.45 -7.06 7.60
N GLN A 133 18.33 -6.81 8.90
CA GLN A 133 17.46 -5.76 9.42
C GLN A 133 17.84 -4.37 8.90
N ALA A 134 19.13 -4.13 8.62
CA ALA A 134 19.60 -2.87 8.06
C ALA A 134 19.09 -2.66 6.62
N ASP A 135 19.07 -3.71 5.80
CA ASP A 135 18.53 -3.67 4.44
C ASP A 135 17.03 -3.40 4.46
N LEU A 136 16.27 -4.05 5.37
CA LEU A 136 14.84 -3.78 5.53
C LEU A 136 14.57 -2.33 5.96
N THR A 137 15.37 -1.81 6.90
CA THR A 137 15.30 -0.39 7.29
C THR A 137 15.63 0.53 6.12
N ALA A 138 16.59 0.18 5.26
CA ALA A 138 16.92 0.95 4.06
C ALA A 138 15.78 0.93 3.02
N TYR A 139 15.09 -0.20 2.84
CA TYR A 139 13.89 -0.28 2.01
C TYR A 139 12.77 0.63 2.54
N HIS A 140 12.53 0.63 3.87
CA HIS A 140 11.54 1.51 4.46
C HIS A 140 11.92 2.99 4.33
N ALA A 141 13.20 3.35 4.44
CA ALA A 141 13.67 4.70 4.15
C ALA A 141 13.38 5.09 2.70
N HIS A 142 13.64 4.20 1.76
CA HIS A 142 13.40 4.41 0.33
C HIS A 142 11.92 4.61 -0.02
N ARG A 143 11.01 3.77 0.50
CA ARG A 143 9.57 3.98 0.24
C ARG A 143 9.08 5.31 0.83
N LEU A 144 9.60 5.72 1.99
CA LEU A 144 9.20 6.96 2.66
C LEU A 144 9.70 8.20 1.92
N SER A 145 10.91 8.17 1.35
CA SER A 145 11.43 9.28 0.53
C SER A 145 10.63 9.48 -0.76
N LEU A 146 10.06 8.40 -1.31
CA LEU A 146 9.14 8.44 -2.45
C LEU A 146 7.69 8.74 -2.06
N GLY A 147 7.38 8.83 -0.75
CA GLY A 147 6.02 9.05 -0.25
C GLY A 147 5.07 7.85 -0.41
N LEU A 148 5.59 6.65 -0.62
CA LEU A 148 4.78 5.48 -0.92
C LEU A 148 4.21 4.85 0.37
N PRO A 149 2.87 4.73 0.47
CA PRO A 149 2.20 4.06 1.58
C PRO A 149 2.56 2.58 1.64
N ASP A 150 2.57 2.05 2.86
CA ASP A 150 2.48 0.63 3.16
C ASP A 150 1.33 0.37 4.15
N ALA A 151 1.06 -0.89 4.48
CA ALA A 151 -0.08 -1.27 5.31
C ALA A 151 -0.14 -0.57 6.67
N GLN A 152 1.01 -0.37 7.31
CA GLN A 152 1.15 0.33 8.60
C GLN A 152 0.64 1.78 8.55
N ASP A 153 0.65 2.39 7.38
CA ASP A 153 0.26 3.79 7.20
C ASP A 153 -1.26 3.96 7.19
N CYS A 154 -2.00 2.87 6.95
CA CYS A 154 -3.45 2.85 6.92
C CYS A 154 -4.04 2.35 8.24
N GLU A 155 -5.09 3.02 8.71
CA GLU A 155 -5.87 2.58 9.86
C GLU A 155 -6.99 1.64 9.40
N SER A 156 -6.96 0.39 9.90
CA SER A 156 -8.00 -0.60 9.64
C SER A 156 -9.40 -0.07 10.02
N GLU A 157 -10.36 -0.31 9.16
CA GLU A 157 -11.77 0.13 9.23
C GLU A 157 -11.99 1.66 9.24
N LYS A 158 -10.93 2.48 9.14
CA LYS A 158 -11.04 3.95 9.16
C LYS A 158 -10.57 4.60 7.86
N THR A 159 -9.38 4.25 7.39
CA THR A 159 -8.77 4.89 6.21
C THR A 159 -9.58 4.63 4.94
N LEU A 160 -9.75 5.67 4.13
CA LEU A 160 -10.21 5.52 2.74
C LEU A 160 -9.03 5.30 1.81
N LEU A 161 -9.20 4.46 0.79
CA LEU A 161 -8.16 4.21 -0.21
C LEU A 161 -7.67 5.49 -0.89
N ILE A 162 -8.58 6.40 -1.22
CA ILE A 162 -8.25 7.69 -1.84
C ILE A 162 -7.51 8.62 -0.86
N GLU A 163 -7.83 8.58 0.45
CA GLU A 163 -7.03 9.33 1.43
C GLU A 163 -5.60 8.75 1.52
N ALA A 164 -5.42 7.45 1.28
CA ALA A 164 -4.12 6.79 1.23
C ALA A 164 -3.50 6.74 -0.17
N ASN A 165 -3.99 7.53 -1.13
CA ASN A 165 -3.43 7.68 -2.49
C ASN A 165 -3.48 6.44 -3.38
N PHE A 166 -4.29 5.43 -3.09
CA PHE A 166 -4.42 4.25 -3.94
C PHE A 166 -4.96 4.61 -5.34
N ASP A 167 -5.73 5.69 -5.48
CA ASP A 167 -6.18 6.20 -6.77
C ASP A 167 -5.04 6.72 -7.64
N TRP A 168 -4.04 7.36 -7.02
CA TRP A 168 -2.87 7.91 -7.72
C TRP A 168 -1.74 6.90 -7.90
N LEU A 169 -1.67 5.89 -7.04
CA LEU A 169 -0.64 4.87 -7.01
C LEU A 169 -1.11 3.54 -7.60
N HIS A 170 -2.02 3.59 -8.57
CA HIS A 170 -2.47 2.44 -9.33
C HIS A 170 -3.06 1.29 -8.49
N GLY A 171 -3.60 1.60 -7.31
CA GLY A 171 -4.23 0.68 -6.36
C GLY A 171 -5.74 0.48 -6.55
N ILE A 172 -6.37 1.22 -7.47
CA ILE A 172 -7.80 1.18 -7.76
C ILE A 172 -8.01 1.14 -9.27
N SER A 173 -8.85 0.22 -9.74
CA SER A 173 -9.36 0.27 -11.11
C SER A 173 -10.75 0.90 -11.10
N PHE A 174 -10.90 2.01 -11.81
CA PHE A 174 -12.19 2.68 -12.01
C PHE A 174 -12.95 2.15 -13.23
N THR A 175 -12.34 1.24 -14.00
CA THR A 175 -12.89 0.65 -15.23
C THR A 175 -13.27 -0.82 -15.08
N LYS A 176 -12.91 -1.49 -13.97
CA LYS A 176 -13.36 -2.85 -13.67
C LYS A 176 -14.83 -2.91 -13.23
N GLY A 177 -15.37 -4.13 -13.23
CA GLY A 177 -16.69 -4.41 -12.66
C GLY A 177 -16.77 -4.22 -11.14
N CYS A 178 -17.96 -4.42 -10.57
CA CYS A 178 -18.22 -4.18 -9.15
C CYS A 178 -17.30 -4.99 -8.23
N TYR A 179 -16.84 -4.34 -7.15
CA TYR A 179 -16.10 -4.99 -6.07
C TYR A 179 -16.59 -4.51 -4.69
N MET A 180 -16.27 -5.26 -3.64
CA MET A 180 -16.67 -4.93 -2.27
C MET A 180 -16.21 -3.54 -1.82
N GLY A 181 -17.15 -2.69 -1.41
CA GLY A 181 -16.86 -1.36 -0.87
C GLY A 181 -16.54 -0.30 -1.93
N GLN A 182 -16.84 -0.57 -3.21
CA GLN A 182 -16.59 0.37 -4.31
C GLN A 182 -17.38 1.67 -4.18
N GLU A 183 -18.60 1.66 -3.63
CA GLU A 183 -19.52 2.79 -3.69
C GLU A 183 -18.96 4.05 -3.02
N LEU A 184 -18.29 3.90 -1.88
CA LEU A 184 -17.67 5.02 -1.17
C LEU A 184 -16.45 5.53 -1.94
N THR A 185 -15.62 4.63 -2.44
CA THR A 185 -14.43 4.96 -3.25
C THR A 185 -14.81 5.72 -4.51
N ALA A 186 -15.74 5.18 -5.31
CA ALA A 186 -16.21 5.79 -6.54
C ALA A 186 -16.90 7.13 -6.29
N ARG A 187 -17.72 7.24 -5.24
CA ARG A 187 -18.36 8.52 -4.89
C ARG A 187 -17.33 9.59 -4.56
N THR A 188 -16.32 9.26 -3.77
CA THR A 188 -15.25 10.20 -3.41
C THR A 188 -14.45 10.61 -4.64
N HIS A 189 -14.11 9.67 -5.53
CA HIS A 189 -13.39 9.98 -6.77
C HIS A 189 -14.17 10.92 -7.71
N TYR A 190 -15.44 10.63 -7.99
CA TYR A 190 -16.21 11.36 -9.00
C TYR A 190 -16.91 12.62 -8.49
N ARG A 191 -17.11 12.76 -7.18
CA ARG A 191 -17.96 13.82 -6.59
C ARG A 191 -17.42 14.40 -5.29
N GLY A 192 -16.35 13.84 -4.74
CA GLY A 192 -15.85 14.19 -3.42
C GLY A 192 -14.66 15.14 -3.49
N LEU A 193 -14.64 16.10 -2.57
CA LEU A 193 -13.41 16.78 -2.20
C LEU A 193 -12.68 15.92 -1.18
N VAL A 194 -11.47 15.49 -1.51
CA VAL A 194 -10.59 14.76 -0.59
C VAL A 194 -9.99 15.76 0.40
N LYS A 195 -10.51 15.77 1.63
CA LYS A 195 -10.14 16.81 2.62
C LYS A 195 -8.75 16.61 3.22
N LYS A 196 -8.25 15.37 3.21
CA LYS A 196 -6.94 14.98 3.72
C LYS A 196 -6.39 13.83 2.90
N ARG A 197 -5.07 13.78 2.77
CA ARG A 197 -4.34 12.64 2.20
C ARG A 197 -3.19 12.25 3.10
N LEU A 198 -2.67 11.06 2.88
CA LEU A 198 -1.38 10.64 3.40
C LEU A 198 -0.30 11.40 2.62
N VAL A 199 0.47 12.24 3.30
CA VAL A 199 1.44 13.15 2.70
C VAL A 199 2.81 12.84 3.28
N PRO A 200 3.87 12.73 2.45
CA PRO A 200 5.22 12.62 2.96
C PRO A 200 5.64 13.90 3.64
N VAL A 201 6.37 13.76 4.74
CA VAL A 201 6.85 14.87 5.56
C VAL A 201 8.34 14.70 5.83
N GLN A 202 9.05 15.82 5.82
CA GLN A 202 10.46 15.93 6.13
C GLN A 202 10.64 16.80 7.38
N GLY A 203 11.31 16.28 8.40
CA GLY A 203 11.67 17.01 9.62
C GLY A 203 13.00 17.76 9.49
N ASP A 204 13.19 18.79 10.31
CA ASP A 204 14.50 19.35 10.70
C ASP A 204 15.20 18.53 11.81
N GLY A 205 14.53 17.47 12.28
CA GLY A 205 14.99 16.50 13.26
C GLY A 205 14.14 15.22 13.21
N PRO A 206 14.35 14.28 14.15
CA PRO A 206 13.54 13.06 14.22
C PRO A 206 12.06 13.37 14.28
N LEU A 207 11.29 12.75 13.39
CA LEU A 207 9.85 12.98 13.32
C LEU A 207 9.11 12.31 14.50
N PRO A 208 7.95 12.85 14.91
CA PRO A 208 7.14 12.23 15.95
C PRO A 208 6.69 10.80 15.59
N PRO A 209 6.41 9.95 16.58
CA PRO A 209 5.98 8.57 16.34
C PRO A 209 4.58 8.48 15.70
N CYS A 210 4.24 7.29 15.20
CA CYS A 210 2.90 6.97 14.72
C CYS A 210 1.83 7.29 15.78
N GLY A 211 0.72 7.86 15.34
CA GLY A 211 -0.42 8.21 16.19
C GLY A 211 -0.35 9.63 16.76
N THR A 212 0.79 10.32 16.70
CA THR A 212 0.91 11.71 17.14
C THR A 212 -0.03 12.62 16.35
N ILE A 213 -0.90 13.34 17.08
CA ILE A 213 -1.81 14.34 16.52
C ILE A 213 -1.03 15.62 16.21
N LEU A 214 -1.15 16.10 14.98
CA LEU A 214 -0.53 17.32 14.50
C LEU A 214 -1.52 18.47 14.62
N MET A 215 -1.09 19.55 15.27
CA MET A 215 -1.91 20.72 15.57
C MET A 215 -1.31 21.96 14.91
N ALA A 216 -2.16 22.85 14.40
CA ALA A 216 -1.77 24.20 14.00
C ALA A 216 -2.86 25.18 14.46
N GLU A 217 -2.50 26.33 15.03
CA GLU A 217 -3.47 27.34 15.48
C GLU A 217 -4.61 26.77 16.38
N GLY A 218 -4.30 25.78 17.21
CA GLY A 218 -5.27 25.15 18.11
C GLY A 218 -6.25 24.15 17.46
N ARG A 219 -6.08 23.82 16.17
CA ARG A 219 -6.90 22.84 15.43
C ARG A 219 -6.07 21.63 15.00
N GLU A 220 -6.70 20.46 15.02
CA GLU A 220 -6.12 19.22 14.48
C GLU A 220 -6.05 19.31 12.95
N ILE A 221 -4.84 19.28 12.43
CA ILE A 221 -4.55 19.33 10.99
C ILE A 221 -4.11 17.98 10.43
N GLY A 222 -3.83 17.00 11.28
CA GLY A 222 -3.39 15.69 10.82
C GLY A 222 -2.92 14.76 11.92
N GLN A 223 -2.38 13.61 11.49
CA GLN A 223 -1.81 12.61 12.39
C GLN A 223 -0.63 11.89 11.71
N MET A 224 0.46 11.71 12.43
CA MET A 224 1.61 10.91 11.99
C MET A 224 1.21 9.43 11.82
N ARG A 225 1.71 8.79 10.76
CA ARG A 225 1.45 7.39 10.44
C ARG A 225 2.71 6.53 10.47
N SER A 226 3.79 6.99 9.87
CA SER A 226 5.09 6.37 9.98
C SER A 226 6.19 7.41 9.98
N SER A 227 7.31 7.08 10.61
CA SER A 227 8.49 7.93 10.67
C SER A 227 9.76 7.08 10.76
N LEU A 228 10.80 7.52 10.07
CA LEU A 228 12.14 6.95 10.11
C LEU A 228 13.16 8.07 9.98
N GLY A 229 13.84 8.37 11.10
CA GLY A 229 14.69 9.56 11.19
C GLY A 229 13.89 10.82 10.88
N GLN A 230 14.27 11.53 9.81
CA GLN A 230 13.65 12.79 9.41
C GLN A 230 12.56 12.62 8.33
N HIS A 231 12.30 11.41 7.82
CA HIS A 231 11.28 11.17 6.79
C HIS A 231 10.10 10.41 7.37
N GLY A 232 8.89 10.66 6.85
CA GLY A 232 7.70 9.97 7.32
C GLY A 232 6.48 10.24 6.47
N LEU A 233 5.36 9.61 6.84
CA LEU A 233 4.05 9.84 6.24
C LEU A 233 3.08 10.31 7.34
N ALA A 234 2.26 11.30 7.02
CA ALA A 234 1.22 11.82 7.90
C ALA A 234 -0.08 12.03 7.12
N PHE A 235 -1.23 11.69 7.72
CA PHE A 235 -2.48 12.19 7.19
C PHE A 235 -2.54 13.69 7.46
N LEU A 236 -2.55 14.52 6.41
CA LEU A 236 -2.62 15.97 6.52
C LEU A 236 -3.83 16.51 5.75
N ARG A 237 -4.52 17.48 6.35
CA ARG A 237 -5.55 18.27 5.65
C ARG A 237 -4.93 19.02 4.46
N ARG A 238 -5.70 19.14 3.38
CA ARG A 238 -5.24 19.81 2.14
C ARG A 238 -4.69 21.22 2.38
N GLU A 239 -5.30 21.98 3.28
CA GLU A 239 -4.92 23.36 3.59
C GLU A 239 -3.50 23.54 4.14
N VAL A 240 -2.85 22.46 4.62
CA VAL A 240 -1.49 22.51 5.17
C VAL A 240 -0.44 21.83 4.30
N TRP A 241 -0.77 21.36 3.10
CA TRP A 241 0.20 20.65 2.24
C TRP A 241 1.34 21.51 1.71
N THR A 242 1.26 22.84 1.82
CA THR A 242 2.30 23.78 1.37
C THR A 242 2.91 24.59 2.50
N THR A 243 2.53 24.29 3.75
CA THR A 243 2.92 25.05 4.93
C THR A 243 3.63 24.13 5.92
N PRO A 244 4.80 24.52 6.45
CA PRO A 244 5.44 23.80 7.55
C PRO A 244 4.54 23.66 8.77
N VAL A 245 4.60 22.50 9.41
CA VAL A 245 3.86 22.14 10.61
C VAL A 245 4.83 22.05 11.78
N HIS A 246 4.60 22.82 12.83
CA HIS A 246 5.45 22.79 14.03
C HIS A 246 4.84 21.89 15.09
N HIS A 247 5.62 20.95 15.63
CA HIS A 247 5.20 20.05 16.71
C HIS A 247 6.36 19.82 17.69
N GLU A 248 6.17 20.18 18.96
CA GLU A 248 7.12 19.92 20.07
C GLU A 248 8.59 20.27 19.75
N GLY A 249 8.83 21.36 19.02
CA GLY A 249 10.18 21.82 18.66
C GLY A 249 10.76 21.22 17.38
N VAL A 250 10.02 20.36 16.68
CA VAL A 250 10.34 19.85 15.35
C VAL A 250 9.49 20.57 14.31
N THR A 251 10.10 20.97 13.20
CA THR A 251 9.40 21.50 12.03
C THR A 251 9.26 20.40 10.98
N LEU A 252 8.02 20.00 10.69
CA LEU A 252 7.67 19.05 9.64
C LEU A 252 7.28 19.82 8.38
N THR A 253 8.01 19.61 7.30
CA THR A 253 7.70 20.19 5.99
C THR A 253 7.04 19.12 5.13
N PRO A 254 5.78 19.31 4.70
CA PRO A 254 5.17 18.44 3.70
C PRO A 254 5.99 18.45 2.41
N ILE A 255 6.22 17.28 1.87
CA ILE A 255 6.85 17.06 0.57
C ILE A 255 5.75 16.68 -0.40
N ILE A 256 5.78 17.24 -1.60
CA ILE A 256 4.85 16.89 -2.68
C ILE A 256 5.65 16.09 -3.73
N PRO A 257 5.54 14.75 -3.73
CA PRO A 257 6.13 13.91 -4.77
C PRO A 257 5.66 14.29 -6.17
N ASP A 258 6.44 13.90 -7.17
CA ASP A 258 6.11 14.09 -8.59
C ASP A 258 4.82 13.40 -9.05
N TRP A 259 4.45 12.29 -8.40
CA TRP A 259 3.22 11.56 -8.66
C TRP A 259 1.99 12.14 -7.93
N PHE A 260 2.16 13.08 -6.99
CA PHE A 260 1.02 13.77 -6.40
C PHE A 260 0.33 14.61 -7.47
N GLN A 261 -0.95 14.36 -7.67
CA GLN A 261 -1.73 15.13 -8.63
C GLN A 261 -2.26 16.40 -7.97
N ASP A 262 -2.29 17.50 -8.73
CA ASP A 262 -2.97 18.71 -8.26
C ASP A 262 -4.48 18.45 -8.28
N GLU A 263 -5.12 18.55 -7.12
CA GLU A 263 -6.58 18.48 -7.00
C GLU A 263 -7.24 19.85 -7.28
N ALA A 264 -6.62 20.72 -8.09
CA ALA A 264 -7.21 21.95 -8.62
C ALA A 264 -7.56 21.73 -10.11
N SER A 265 -8.80 21.85 -10.58
CA SER A 265 -9.94 22.70 -10.15
C SER A 265 -11.26 21.95 -10.18
#